data_AF-A0A4R7LKI7-F1
#
_entry.id   AF-A0A4R7LKI7-F1
#
_cell.length_a   1.000
_cell.length_b   1.000
_cell.length_c   1.000
_cell.angle_alpha   90.00
_cell.angle_beta   90.00
_cell.angle_gamma   90.00
#
_symmetry.space_group_name_H-M   'P 1'
#
loop_
_entity.id
_entity.type
_entity.pdbx_description
1 polymer ?
#
loop_
_entity_poly.entity_id
_entity_poly.type
_entity_poly.pdbx_seq_one_letter_code
_entity_poly.pdbx_strand_id
1 'polypeptide(L)' 'MTYLVSRFLTDDSGAVTVDWVILSAGVIGLALASMGVVIDGTEDLTGDVDTTLSSQLISTSF' A
#
# COMPACT_ATOMS: atom_id res chain seq x y z
N MET A 1 -19.91 -28.63 7.44
CA MET A 1 -19.19 -27.44 6.91
C MET A 1 -18.24 -27.77 5.76
N THR A 2 -17.68 -28.99 5.68
CA THR A 2 -16.78 -29.41 4.60
C THR A 2 -17.40 -29.45 3.21
N TYR A 3 -18.73 -29.63 3.12
CA TYR A 3 -19.46 -29.83 1.86
C TYR A 3 -19.37 -28.65 0.88
N LEU A 4 -19.33 -27.41 1.38
CA LEU A 4 -19.21 -26.22 0.54
C LEU A 4 -17.80 -26.08 -0.04
N VAL A 5 -16.78 -26.33 0.78
CA VAL A 5 -15.37 -26.24 0.36
C VAL A 5 -15.04 -27.32 -0.67
N SER A 6 -15.49 -28.55 -0.47
CA SER A 6 -15.28 -29.64 -1.44
C SER A 6 -15.98 -29.39 -2.77
N ARG A 7 -17.18 -28.78 -2.76
CA ARG A 7 -17.93 -28.49 -3.99
C ARG A 7 -17.31 -27.33 -4.77
N PHE A 8 -16.77 -26.34 -4.07
CA PHE A 8 -16.05 -25.21 -4.65
C PHE A 8 -14.73 -25.63 -5.31
N LEU A 9 -13.98 -26.53 -4.67
CA LEU A 9 -12.75 -27.10 -5.23
C LEU A 9 -12.98 -28.02 -6.43
N THR A 10 -14.21 -28.52 -6.62
CA THR A 10 -14.58 -29.41 -7.73
C THR A 10 -15.23 -28.63 -8.89
N ASP A 11 -15.55 -27.35 -8.69
CA ASP A 11 -16.19 -26.51 -9.69
C ASP A 11 -15.13 -25.62 -10.37
N ASP A 12 -14.71 -26.00 -11.58
CA ASP A 12 -13.65 -25.32 -12.34
C ASP A 12 -13.96 -23.84 -12.57
N SER A 13 -15.24 -23.47 -12.70
CA SER A 13 -15.63 -22.05 -12.90
C SER A 13 -15.50 -21.25 -11.61
N GLY A 14 -15.85 -21.85 -10.47
CA GLY A 14 -15.70 -21.23 -9.14
C GLY A 14 -14.22 -21.07 -8.76
N ALA A 15 -13.41 -22.10 -9.02
CA ALA A 15 -11.97 -22.08 -8.75
C ALA A 15 -11.24 -20.92 -9.44
N VAL A 16 -11.56 -20.63 -10.71
CA VAL A 16 -10.95 -19.53 -11.47
C VAL A 16 -11.33 -18.16 -10.92
N THR A 17 -12.58 -17.98 -10.46
CA THR A 17 -13.00 -16.70 -9.87
C THR A 17 -12.31 -16.42 -8.54
N VAL A 18 -12.00 -17.46 -7.76
CA VAL A 18 -11.29 -17.31 -6.49
C VAL A 18 -9.79 -17.08 -6.67
N ASP A 19 -9.17 -17.66 -7.71
CA ASP A 19 -7.77 -17.34 -8.05
C ASP A 19 -7.60 -15.83 -8.32
N TRP A 20 -8.47 -15.24 -9.15
CA TRP A 20 -8.40 -13.81 -9.46
C TRP A 20 -8.64 -12.90 -8.24
N VAL A 21 -9.52 -13.33 -7.32
CA VAL A 21 -9.76 -12.61 -6.06
C VAL A 21 -8.54 -12.68 -5.14
N ILE A 22 -7.89 -13.85 -5.03
CA ILE A 22 -6.70 -14.01 -4.19
C ILE A 22 -5.52 -13.22 -4.74
N LEU A 23 -5.33 -13.22 -6.07
CA LEU A 23 -4.30 -12.40 -6.71
C LEU A 23 -4.53 -10.91 -6.45
N SER A 24 -5.77 -10.43 -6.59
CA SER A 24 -6.12 -9.04 -6.30
C SER A 24 -5.93 -8.68 -4.83
N ALA A 25 -6.31 -9.57 -3.90
CA ALA A 25 -6.10 -9.39 -2.47
C ALA A 25 -4.60 -9.32 -2.12
N GLY A 26 -3.76 -10.12 -2.79
CA GLY A 26 -2.31 -10.05 -2.66
C GLY A 26 -1.73 -8.71 -3.11
N VAL A 27 -2.20 -8.18 -4.26
CA VAL A 27 -1.80 -6.85 -4.76
C VAL A 27 -2.22 -5.74 -3.79
N ILE A 28 -3.44 -5.79 -3.25
CA ILE A 28 -3.91 -4.82 -2.25
C ILE A 28 -3.06 -4.91 -0.98
N GLY A 29 -2.73 -6.12 -0.51
CA GLY A 29 -1.85 -6.31 0.64
C GLY A 29 -0.45 -5.72 0.43
N LEU A 30 0.12 -5.90 -0.76
CA LEU A 30 1.40 -5.29 -1.13
C LEU A 30 1.30 -3.76 -1.21
N ALA A 31 0.21 -3.22 -1.75
CA ALA A 31 -0.02 -1.77 -1.79
C ALA A 31 -0.10 -1.17 -0.38
N LEU A 32 -0.83 -1.82 0.54
CA LEU A 32 -0.89 -1.42 1.94
C LEU A 32 0.49 -1.46 2.61
N ALA A 33 1.29 -2.49 2.34
CA ALA A 33 2.66 -2.58 2.86
C ALA A 33 3.55 -1.43 2.33
N SER A 34 3.39 -1.03 1.07
CA SER A 34 4.17 0.05 0.47
C SER A 34 3.82 1.44 1.01
N MET A 35 2.64 1.64 1.60
CA MET A 35 2.23 2.96 2.12
C MET A 35 3.15 3.48 3.22
N GLY A 36 3.71 2.61 4.07
CA GLY A 36 4.65 3.04 5.12
C GLY A 36 5.88 3.73 4.53
N VAL A 37 6.48 3.14 3.50
CA VAL A 37 7.66 3.70 2.81
C VAL A 37 7.35 5.05 2.16
N VAL A 38 6.15 5.19 1.59
CA VAL A 38 5.71 6.46 0.98
C VAL A 38 5.55 7.54 2.04
N ILE A 39 4.91 7.23 3.17
CA ILE A 39 4.69 8.17 4.27
C ILE A 39 6.03 8.66 4.82
N ASP A 40 6.92 7.74 5.17
CA ASP A 40 8.25 8.08 5.71
C ASP A 40 9.02 8.98 4.74
N GLY A 41 9.08 8.61 3.45
CA GLY A 41 9.77 9.42 2.45
C GLY A 41 9.15 10.81 2.23
N THR A 42 7.82 10.94 2.37
CA THR A 42 7.15 12.24 2.30
C THR A 42 7.35 13.09 3.55
N GLU A 43 7.48 12.48 4.72
CA GLU A 43 7.79 13.19 5.97
C GLU A 43 9.21 13.75 5.93
N ASP A 44 10.19 12.93 5.51
CA ASP A 44 11.57 13.35 5.32
C ASP A 44 11.68 14.54 4.37
N LEU A 45 11.04 14.44 3.19
CA LEU A 45 11.04 15.52 2.20
C LEU A 45 10.37 16.79 2.74
N THR A 46 9.29 16.65 3.50
CA THR A 46 8.61 17.80 4.12
C THR A 46 9.51 18.47 5.16
N GLY A 47 10.20 17.69 5.99
CA GLY A 47 11.15 18.20 6.98
C GLY A 47 12.36 18.92 6.35
N ASP A 48 12.87 18.40 5.24
CA ASP A 48 13.94 19.04 4.46
C ASP A 48 13.49 20.39 3.86
N VAL A 49 12.25 20.43 3.34
CA VAL A 49 11.64 21.66 2.83
C VAL A 49 11.47 22.70 3.95
N ASP A 50 10.92 22.31 5.10
CA ASP A 50 10.74 23.20 6.26
C ASP A 50 12.08 23.75 6.76
N THR A 51 13.11 22.90 6.84
CA THR A 51 14.46 23.30 7.23
C THR A 51 15.05 24.30 6.24
N THR A 52 14.89 24.03 4.94
CA THR A 52 15.38 24.91 3.87
C THR A 52 14.69 26.27 3.90
N LEU A 53 13.36 26.28 4.03
CA LEU A 53 12.57 27.52 4.13
C LEU A 53 12.93 28.30 5.39
N SER A 54 13.07 27.63 6.54
CA SER A 54 13.49 28.26 7.79
C SER A 54 14.87 28.90 7.66
N SER A 55 15.82 28.20 7.02
CA SER A 55 17.15 28.75 6.74
C SER A 55 17.11 29.96 5.80
N GLN A 56 16.25 29.95 4.77
CA GLN A 56 16.08 31.09 3.86
C GLN A 56 15.42 32.29 4.56
N LEU A 57 14.40 32.05 5.38
CA LEU A 57 13.74 33.08 6.20
C LEU A 57 14.74 33.75 7.14
N ILE A 58 15.59 32.97 7.81
CA ILE A 58 16.65 33.49 8.67
C ILE A 58 17.63 34.34 7.83
N SER A 59 18.07 33.86 6.68
CA SER A 59 19.02 34.57 5.80
C SER A 59 18.52 35.92 5.26
N THR A 60 17.20 36.05 5.05
CA THR A 60 16.59 37.31 4.56
C THR A 60 16.16 38.26 5.69
N SER A 61 16.23 37.84 6.96
CA SER A 61 15.77 38.62 8.13
C SER A 61 16.84 39.53 8.72
N PHE A 62 18.04 39.55 8.14
CA PHE A 62 19.15 40.45 8.45
C PHE A 62 19.53 41.26 7.21
#